data_AF-A0A6I9MWP2-F1
#
_entry.id   AF-A0A6I9MWP2-F1
#
_cell.length_a   1.000
_cell.length_b   1.000
_cell.length_c   1.000
_cell.angle_alpha   90.00
_cell.angle_beta   90.00
_cell.angle_gamma   90.00
#
_symmetry.space_group_name_H-M   'P 1'
#
loop_
_entity.id
_entity.type
_entity.pdbx_description
1 polymer ?
#
loop_
_entity_poly.entity_id
_entity_poly.type
_entity_poly.pdbx_seq_one_letter_code
_entity_poly.pdbx_strand_id
1 'polypeptide(L)'
;VLLSAVSGEDTQDRTDRLLLTPWVKFLWESYRQCLDLLRNNSKVERLYHDIAQQAFKFCLQYTRKAEFRKLCDNLRMHLGQIQRHHNQSTAINLNNPESQSMHLETRLVQLDSAISMELWQEAFKAVEDIHGLFALSKKPPKPQLMANYYNKVSTVFWKSGNALFHACTLHRLYHLSREMRKNLTQDEMQRMSTRVLLATLSIPITPERTDIARLLDMDGIIVEKQRRLATLLGLQSPPTRQSLINDMVRFNLLQYVVPEVKELYNWLEVDFHPLKLSGRMTKVLNWVRDQSEKESDLQHYVPHLQGNTILRLLQQVR
;
A
#
# COMPACT_ATOMS: atom_id res chain seq x y z
N VAL A 1 -38.96 -10.82 15.71
CA VAL A 1 -39.07 -9.70 16.68
C VAL A 1 -38.10 -9.88 17.85
N LEU A 2 -38.15 -10.97 18.62
CA LEU A 2 -37.21 -11.14 19.76
C LEU A 2 -35.75 -11.33 19.32
N LEU A 3 -35.48 -12.21 18.35
CA LEU A 3 -34.09 -12.43 17.89
C LEU A 3 -33.50 -11.21 17.16
N SER A 4 -34.33 -10.43 16.47
CA SER A 4 -33.93 -9.17 15.82
C SER A 4 -33.66 -8.03 16.82
N ALA A 5 -34.12 -8.15 18.07
CA ALA A 5 -33.82 -7.20 19.14
C ALA A 5 -32.46 -7.49 19.81
N VAL A 6 -31.86 -8.66 19.53
CA VAL A 6 -30.61 -9.13 20.16
C VAL A 6 -29.48 -9.29 19.14
N SER A 7 -29.77 -9.68 17.90
CA SER A 7 -28.80 -9.74 16.80
C SER A 7 -29.37 -9.17 15.50
N GLY A 8 -28.50 -8.54 14.70
CA GLY A 8 -28.82 -8.06 13.35
C GLY A 8 -28.76 -9.15 12.27
N GLU A 9 -28.74 -10.43 12.67
CA GLU A 9 -28.58 -11.56 11.74
C GLU A 9 -29.89 -11.88 11.03
N ASP A 10 -29.84 -11.88 9.70
CA ASP A 10 -30.97 -12.18 8.85
C ASP A 10 -31.20 -13.70 8.69
N THR A 11 -32.21 -14.07 7.90
CA THR A 11 -32.52 -15.49 7.64
C THR A 11 -31.45 -16.18 6.78
N GLN A 12 -30.74 -15.43 5.95
CA GLN A 12 -29.67 -15.96 5.09
C GLN A 12 -28.48 -16.37 5.95
N ASP A 13 -28.02 -15.49 6.85
CA ASP A 13 -26.93 -15.74 7.80
C ASP A 13 -27.17 -17.01 8.62
N ARG A 14 -28.41 -17.24 9.05
CA ARG A 14 -28.78 -18.43 9.85
C ARG A 14 -28.74 -19.70 9.01
N THR A 15 -29.22 -19.64 7.78
CA THR A 15 -29.18 -20.77 6.83
C THR A 15 -27.75 -21.11 6.48
N ASP A 16 -26.91 -20.10 6.24
CA ASP A 16 -25.48 -20.26 5.96
C ASP A 16 -24.73 -20.81 7.17
N ARG A 17 -25.12 -20.46 8.40
CA ARG A 17 -24.57 -21.07 9.61
C ARG A 17 -24.91 -22.55 9.74
N LEU A 18 -26.13 -22.95 9.37
CA LEU A 18 -26.59 -24.32 9.49
C LEU A 18 -26.00 -25.23 8.41
N LEU A 19 -26.03 -24.77 7.15
CA LEU A 19 -25.70 -25.61 5.99
C LEU A 19 -24.29 -25.36 5.45
N LEU A 20 -23.89 -24.10 5.26
CA LEU A 20 -22.64 -23.76 4.56
C LEU A 20 -21.42 -23.77 5.48
N THR A 21 -21.55 -23.23 6.70
CA THR A 21 -20.43 -23.02 7.63
C THR A 21 -19.66 -24.30 7.99
N PRO A 22 -20.30 -25.48 8.20
CA PRO A 22 -19.57 -26.73 8.41
C PRO A 22 -18.61 -27.07 7.27
N TRP A 23 -19.06 -26.94 6.02
CA TRP A 23 -18.25 -27.19 4.83
C TRP A 23 -17.14 -26.16 4.65
N VAL A 24 -17.42 -24.89 4.92
CA VAL A 24 -16.40 -23.82 4.89
C VAL A 24 -15.31 -24.08 5.94
N LYS A 25 -15.67 -24.53 7.15
CA LYS A 25 -14.70 -24.93 8.19
C LYS A 25 -13.88 -26.14 7.76
N PHE A 26 -14.52 -27.16 7.18
CA PHE A 26 -13.84 -28.34 6.67
C PHE A 26 -12.83 -27.98 5.57
N LEU A 27 -13.25 -27.16 4.59
CA LEU A 27 -12.41 -26.72 3.49
C LEU A 27 -11.21 -25.89 3.98
N TRP A 28 -11.41 -24.98 4.94
CA TRP A 28 -10.32 -24.26 5.59
C TRP A 28 -9.31 -25.21 6.24
N GLU A 29 -9.79 -26.21 6.98
CA GLU A 29 -8.91 -27.15 7.66
C GLU A 29 -8.15 -28.04 6.66
N SER A 30 -8.76 -28.38 5.52
CA SER A 30 -8.07 -29.04 4.41
C SER A 30 -6.95 -28.18 3.83
N TYR A 31 -7.20 -26.88 3.58
CA TYR A 31 -6.15 -25.96 3.12
C TYR A 31 -4.98 -25.90 4.11
N ARG A 32 -5.28 -25.77 5.41
CA ARG A 32 -4.27 -25.71 6.47
C ARG A 32 -3.41 -26.98 6.51
N GLN A 33 -4.05 -28.16 6.52
CA GLN A 33 -3.33 -29.45 6.56
C GLN A 33 -2.45 -29.66 5.32
N CYS A 34 -2.94 -29.31 4.13
CA CYS A 34 -2.15 -29.37 2.91
C CYS A 34 -0.91 -28.46 2.99
N LEU A 35 -1.06 -27.23 3.49
CA LEU A 35 0.08 -26.32 3.67
C LEU A 35 1.09 -26.86 4.70
N ASP A 36 0.61 -27.43 5.81
CA ASP A 36 1.45 -28.04 6.83
C ASP A 36 2.22 -29.26 6.28
N LEU A 37 1.60 -30.07 5.42
CA LEU A 37 2.22 -31.23 4.79
C LEU A 37 3.30 -30.85 3.76
N LEU A 38 3.06 -29.80 2.98
CA LEU A 38 3.91 -29.41 1.85
C LEU A 38 5.03 -28.43 2.22
N ARG A 39 5.09 -27.96 3.46
CA ARG A 39 6.06 -26.94 3.91
C ARG A 39 7.51 -27.41 3.79
N ASN A 40 8.42 -26.48 3.52
CA ASN A 40 9.87 -26.68 3.42
C ASN A 40 10.31 -27.88 2.55
N ASN A 41 9.65 -28.07 1.41
CA ASN A 41 10.02 -29.10 0.44
C ASN A 41 10.12 -28.49 -0.97
N SER A 42 11.35 -28.35 -1.46
CA SER A 42 11.65 -27.72 -2.75
C SER A 42 11.03 -28.43 -3.96
N LYS A 43 10.69 -29.72 -3.85
CA LYS A 43 10.07 -30.48 -4.95
C LYS A 43 8.59 -30.17 -5.15
N VAL A 44 7.90 -29.70 -4.11
CA VAL A 44 6.47 -29.41 -4.11
C VAL A 44 6.16 -27.95 -3.75
N GLU A 45 7.19 -27.11 -3.71
CA GLU A 45 7.12 -25.70 -3.34
C GLU A 45 6.11 -24.93 -4.21
N ARG A 46 6.07 -25.21 -5.52
CA ARG A 46 5.10 -24.59 -6.43
C ARG A 46 3.65 -24.87 -6.00
N LEU A 47 3.35 -26.15 -5.71
CA LEU A 47 2.03 -26.56 -5.25
C LEU A 47 1.67 -25.93 -3.90
N TYR A 48 2.65 -25.83 -2.98
CA TYR A 48 2.46 -25.13 -1.71
C TYR A 48 2.03 -23.67 -1.91
N HIS A 49 2.70 -22.94 -2.82
CA HIS A 49 2.36 -21.55 -3.11
C HIS A 49 1.01 -21.42 -3.84
N ASP A 50 0.71 -22.30 -4.78
CA ASP A 50 -0.59 -22.30 -5.48
C ASP A 50 -1.74 -22.53 -4.47
N ILE A 51 -1.58 -23.47 -3.53
CA ILE A 51 -2.55 -23.73 -2.45
C ILE A 51 -2.67 -22.53 -1.52
N ALA A 52 -1.56 -21.89 -1.13
CA ALA A 52 -1.60 -20.70 -0.27
C ALA A 52 -2.37 -19.54 -0.94
N GLN A 53 -2.16 -19.32 -2.23
CA GLN A 53 -2.89 -18.30 -3.01
C GLN A 53 -4.38 -18.64 -3.12
N GLN A 54 -4.73 -19.92 -3.32
CA GLN A 54 -6.12 -20.37 -3.31
C GLN A 54 -6.77 -20.19 -1.93
N ALA A 55 -6.05 -20.47 -0.84
CA ALA A 55 -6.55 -20.27 0.52
C ALA A 55 -6.87 -18.79 0.81
N PHE A 56 -6.09 -17.85 0.28
CA PHE A 56 -6.43 -16.42 0.35
C PHE A 56 -7.70 -16.07 -0.45
N LYS A 57 -7.83 -16.59 -1.67
CA LYS A 57 -9.05 -16.40 -2.48
C LYS A 57 -10.28 -16.99 -1.78
N PHE A 58 -10.15 -18.15 -1.16
CA PHE A 58 -11.19 -18.75 -0.32
C PHE A 58 -11.56 -17.83 0.86
N CYS A 59 -10.57 -17.30 1.58
CA CYS A 59 -10.85 -16.39 2.71
C CYS A 59 -11.58 -15.13 2.26
N LEU A 60 -11.22 -14.58 1.09
CA LEU A 60 -11.89 -13.43 0.48
C LEU A 60 -13.34 -13.77 0.08
N GLN A 61 -13.53 -14.86 -0.65
CA GLN A 61 -14.84 -15.29 -1.17
C GLN A 61 -15.87 -15.52 -0.06
N TYR A 62 -15.46 -16.14 1.05
CA TYR A 62 -16.35 -16.44 2.18
C TYR A 62 -16.20 -15.45 3.35
N THR A 63 -15.52 -14.32 3.14
CA THR A 63 -15.30 -13.25 4.14
C THR A 63 -14.72 -13.73 5.48
N ARG A 64 -13.86 -14.76 5.45
CA ARG A 64 -13.30 -15.45 6.63
C ARG A 64 -12.10 -14.71 7.23
N LYS A 65 -12.38 -13.58 7.88
CA LYS A 65 -11.35 -12.71 8.49
C LYS A 65 -10.51 -13.41 9.57
N ALA A 66 -11.07 -14.35 10.33
CA ALA A 66 -10.35 -15.05 11.39
C ALA A 66 -9.35 -16.07 10.81
N GLU A 67 -9.79 -16.88 9.86
CA GLU A 67 -8.97 -17.84 9.13
C GLU A 67 -7.88 -17.14 8.32
N PHE A 68 -8.17 -15.97 7.72
CA PHE A 68 -7.16 -15.15 7.05
C PHE A 68 -5.98 -14.80 7.96
N ARG A 69 -6.23 -14.38 9.21
CA ARG A 69 -5.16 -14.07 10.19
C ARG A 69 -4.36 -15.33 10.53
N LYS A 70 -5.04 -16.44 10.80
CA LYS A 70 -4.39 -17.74 11.05
C LYS A 70 -3.51 -18.18 9.88
N LEU A 71 -3.97 -17.97 8.64
CA LEU A 71 -3.19 -18.25 7.44
C LEU A 71 -1.91 -17.41 7.41
N CYS A 72 -2.01 -16.11 7.66
CA CYS A 72 -0.84 -15.22 7.71
C CYS A 72 0.17 -15.70 8.75
N ASP A 73 -0.28 -16.06 9.95
CA ASP A 73 0.59 -16.54 11.02
C ASP A 73 1.24 -17.89 10.70
N ASN A 74 0.49 -18.82 10.11
CA ASN A 74 1.04 -20.09 9.63
C ASN A 74 2.13 -19.86 8.56
N LEU A 75 1.89 -18.96 7.61
CA LEU A 75 2.88 -18.66 6.58
C LEU A 75 4.15 -17.98 7.13
N ARG A 76 4.05 -17.18 8.21
CA ARG A 76 5.22 -16.63 8.92
C ARG A 76 5.98 -17.73 9.66
N MET A 77 5.25 -18.61 10.35
CA MET A 77 5.84 -19.77 11.02
C MET A 77 6.60 -20.66 10.03
N HIS A 78 6.00 -20.96 8.86
CA HIS A 78 6.64 -21.76 7.82
C HIS A 78 7.89 -21.08 7.26
N LEU A 79 7.86 -19.75 7.05
CA LEU A 79 9.04 -19.00 6.61
C LEU A 79 10.16 -19.08 7.66
N GLY A 80 9.84 -18.93 8.95
CA GLY A 80 10.81 -19.10 10.03
C GLY A 80 11.40 -20.51 10.10
N GLN A 81 10.63 -21.55 9.77
CA GLN A 81 11.12 -22.93 9.68
C GLN A 81 12.09 -23.11 8.50
N ILE A 82 11.80 -22.53 7.33
CA ILE A 82 12.71 -22.57 6.17
C ILE A 82 14.08 -22.00 6.54
N GLN A 83 14.12 -20.88 7.28
CA GLN A 83 15.37 -20.26 7.74
C GLN A 83 16.15 -21.15 8.73
N ARG A 84 15.46 -21.88 9.61
CA ARG A 84 16.08 -22.73 10.64
C ARG A 84 16.52 -24.11 10.12
N HIS A 85 15.84 -24.65 9.11
CA HIS A 85 15.99 -26.03 8.66
C HIS A 85 16.52 -26.12 7.22
N HIS A 86 17.61 -25.39 6.92
CA HIS A 86 18.22 -25.35 5.59
C HIS A 86 19.12 -26.57 5.26
N ASN A 87 19.44 -27.42 6.24
CA ASN A 87 20.38 -28.55 6.08
C ASN A 87 19.75 -29.82 5.49
N GLN A 88 18.43 -29.85 5.27
CA GLN A 88 17.75 -31.01 4.70
C GLN A 88 17.94 -31.04 3.18
N SER A 89 18.05 -32.24 2.59
CA SER A 89 18.27 -32.40 1.14
C SER A 89 17.14 -31.81 0.28
N THR A 90 15.92 -31.77 0.80
CA THR A 90 14.74 -31.17 0.16
C THR A 90 14.41 -29.78 0.67
N ALA A 91 15.26 -29.17 1.51
CA ALA A 91 14.98 -27.84 2.06
C ALA A 91 14.89 -26.78 0.95
N ILE A 92 14.02 -25.79 1.16
CA ILE A 92 13.90 -24.65 0.26
C ILE A 92 15.11 -23.74 0.45
N ASN A 93 15.75 -23.35 -0.66
CA ASN A 93 16.85 -22.40 -0.65
C ASN A 93 16.35 -21.01 -1.10
N LEU A 94 16.22 -20.09 -0.15
CA LEU A 94 15.82 -18.71 -0.40
C LEU A 94 16.82 -17.88 -1.23
N ASN A 95 18.01 -18.40 -1.56
CA ASN A 95 18.87 -17.76 -2.55
C ASN A 95 18.48 -18.11 -4.00
N ASN A 96 17.60 -19.11 -4.21
CA ASN A 96 17.06 -19.42 -5.52
C ASN A 96 16.08 -18.31 -5.96
N PRO A 97 16.33 -17.61 -7.09
CA PRO A 97 15.45 -16.56 -7.60
C PRO A 97 14.01 -17.02 -7.86
N GLU A 98 13.81 -18.26 -8.25
CA GLU A 98 12.47 -18.81 -8.53
C GLU A 98 11.66 -18.98 -7.25
N SER A 99 12.27 -19.57 -6.22
CA SER A 99 11.69 -19.67 -4.87
C SER A 99 11.34 -18.29 -4.32
N GLN A 100 12.27 -17.34 -4.40
CA GLN A 100 12.02 -15.95 -3.99
C GLN A 100 10.85 -15.31 -4.74
N SER A 101 10.74 -15.52 -6.06
CA SER A 101 9.60 -15.03 -6.85
C SER A 101 8.28 -15.60 -6.33
N MET A 102 8.21 -16.91 -6.08
CA MET A 102 6.99 -17.56 -5.59
C MET A 102 6.58 -17.08 -4.18
N HIS A 103 7.56 -16.91 -3.29
CA HIS A 103 7.34 -16.34 -1.96
C HIS A 103 6.79 -14.91 -2.04
N LEU A 104 7.41 -14.05 -2.86
CA LEU A 104 6.97 -12.67 -3.06
C LEU A 104 5.59 -12.59 -3.70
N GLU A 105 5.32 -13.38 -4.74
CA GLU A 105 4.00 -13.44 -5.39
C GLU A 105 2.90 -13.84 -4.40
N THR A 106 3.16 -14.85 -3.56
CA THR A 106 2.21 -15.29 -2.53
C THR A 106 1.95 -14.18 -1.50
N ARG A 107 2.99 -13.45 -1.08
CA ARG A 107 2.84 -12.31 -0.15
C ARG A 107 2.14 -11.11 -0.79
N LEU A 108 2.31 -10.89 -2.09
CA LEU A 108 1.55 -9.87 -2.82
C LEU A 108 0.06 -10.23 -2.90
N VAL A 109 -0.29 -11.50 -3.11
CA VAL A 109 -1.68 -11.97 -3.04
C VAL A 109 -2.24 -11.82 -1.62
N GLN A 110 -1.44 -12.12 -0.58
CA GLN A 110 -1.81 -11.86 0.82
C GLN A 110 -2.14 -10.38 1.04
N LEU A 111 -1.26 -9.47 0.59
CA LEU A 111 -1.45 -8.04 0.73
C LEU A 111 -2.72 -7.56 -0.01
N ASP A 112 -2.92 -8.00 -1.25
CA ASP A 112 -4.08 -7.63 -2.06
C ASP A 112 -5.41 -8.12 -1.45
N SER A 113 -5.39 -9.35 -0.93
CA SER A 113 -6.55 -9.92 -0.23
C SER A 113 -6.83 -9.20 1.09
N ALA A 114 -5.79 -8.82 1.85
CA ALA A 114 -5.95 -8.03 3.06
C ALA A 114 -6.55 -6.65 2.78
N ILE A 115 -6.10 -5.97 1.71
CA ILE A 115 -6.65 -4.69 1.26
C ILE A 115 -8.12 -4.84 0.89
N SER A 116 -8.46 -5.87 0.09
CA SER A 116 -9.83 -6.12 -0.38
C SER A 116 -10.81 -6.44 0.76
N MET A 117 -10.32 -7.07 1.84
CA MET A 117 -11.11 -7.35 3.06
C MET A 117 -11.03 -6.22 4.11
N GLU A 118 -10.36 -5.11 3.78
CA GLU A 118 -10.10 -3.95 4.65
C GLU A 118 -9.42 -4.30 5.98
N LEU A 119 -8.56 -5.33 5.96
CA LEU A 119 -7.75 -5.75 7.11
C LEU A 119 -6.44 -4.96 7.15
N TRP A 120 -6.53 -3.64 7.40
CA TRP A 120 -5.38 -2.72 7.29
C TRP A 120 -4.18 -3.09 8.16
N GLN A 121 -4.40 -3.64 9.37
CA GLN A 121 -3.32 -4.13 10.22
C GLN A 121 -2.60 -5.35 9.61
N GLU A 122 -3.33 -6.27 8.99
CA GLU A 122 -2.73 -7.44 8.32
C GLU A 122 -2.07 -7.04 7.00
N ALA A 123 -2.63 -6.07 6.27
CA ALA A 123 -1.98 -5.47 5.11
C ALA A 123 -0.63 -4.86 5.52
N PHE A 124 -0.59 -4.11 6.63
CA PHE A 124 0.67 -3.56 7.14
C PHE A 124 1.68 -4.65 7.49
N LYS A 125 1.30 -5.67 8.26
CA LYS A 125 2.20 -6.80 8.57
C LYS A 125 2.68 -7.51 7.30
N ALA A 126 1.83 -7.66 6.28
CA ALA A 126 2.23 -8.24 5.00
C ALA A 126 3.29 -7.39 4.27
N VAL A 127 3.22 -6.06 4.37
CA VAL A 127 4.28 -5.16 3.86
C VAL A 127 5.61 -5.42 4.58
N GLU A 128 5.57 -5.60 5.91
CA GLU A 128 6.76 -5.95 6.69
C GLU A 128 7.32 -7.32 6.31
N ASP A 129 6.45 -8.31 6.11
CA ASP A 129 6.83 -9.65 5.66
C ASP A 129 7.51 -9.61 4.27
N ILE A 130 7.00 -8.79 3.34
CA ILE A 130 7.60 -8.59 2.01
C ILE A 130 8.96 -7.90 2.12
N HIS A 131 9.06 -6.83 2.92
CA HIS A 131 10.32 -6.14 3.15
C HIS A 131 11.37 -7.08 3.78
N GLY A 132 10.95 -7.91 4.74
CA GLY A 132 11.80 -8.95 5.32
C GLY A 132 12.31 -9.95 4.28
N LEU A 133 11.47 -10.38 3.33
CA LEU A 133 11.90 -11.25 2.22
C LEU A 133 12.95 -10.58 1.32
N PHE A 134 12.83 -9.26 1.06
CA PHE A 134 13.86 -8.53 0.31
C PHE A 134 15.20 -8.56 1.02
N ALA A 135 15.22 -8.44 2.35
CA ALA A 135 16.46 -8.50 3.13
C ALA A 135 17.10 -9.90 3.15
N LEU A 136 16.30 -10.97 2.95
CA LEU A 136 16.79 -12.35 2.91
C LEU A 136 17.39 -12.74 1.56
N SER A 137 17.02 -12.06 0.48
CA SER A 137 17.58 -12.30 -0.85
C SER A 137 18.77 -11.41 -1.12
N LYS A 138 19.89 -12.00 -1.59
CA LYS A 138 21.02 -11.21 -2.11
C LYS A 138 20.75 -10.59 -3.49
N LYS A 139 19.76 -11.09 -4.22
CA LYS A 139 19.42 -10.63 -5.57
C LYS A 139 18.21 -9.69 -5.53
N PRO A 140 18.25 -8.55 -6.24
CA PRO A 140 17.11 -7.65 -6.31
C PRO A 140 15.91 -8.36 -6.98
N PRO A 141 14.68 -8.14 -6.49
CA PRO A 141 13.48 -8.71 -7.10
C PRO A 141 13.24 -8.16 -8.51
N LYS A 142 12.43 -8.88 -9.30
CA LYS A 142 12.02 -8.43 -10.64
C LYS A 142 11.33 -7.05 -10.56
N PRO A 143 11.70 -6.06 -11.41
CA PRO A 143 11.11 -4.72 -11.37
C PRO A 143 9.58 -4.68 -11.45
N GLN A 144 8.96 -5.59 -12.20
CA GLN A 144 7.51 -5.67 -12.31
C GLN A 144 6.83 -6.05 -10.99
N LEU A 145 7.43 -6.96 -10.20
CA LEU A 145 6.94 -7.32 -8.87
C LEU A 145 7.10 -6.14 -7.90
N MET A 146 8.24 -5.43 -7.98
CA MET A 146 8.48 -4.22 -7.18
C MET A 146 7.48 -3.10 -7.51
N ALA A 147 7.15 -2.92 -8.79
CA ALA A 147 6.14 -1.93 -9.20
C ALA A 147 4.75 -2.29 -8.63
N ASN A 148 4.35 -3.58 -8.68
CA ASN A 148 3.12 -4.03 -8.06
C ASN A 148 3.13 -3.80 -6.53
N TYR A 149 4.23 -4.14 -5.87
CA TYR A 149 4.43 -3.87 -4.44
C TYR A 149 4.22 -2.40 -4.10
N TYR A 150 4.92 -1.48 -4.77
CA TYR A 150 4.78 -0.04 -4.50
C TYR A 150 3.38 0.48 -4.80
N ASN A 151 2.71 -0.01 -5.85
CA ASN A 151 1.31 0.31 -6.10
C ASN A 151 0.42 -0.04 -4.90
N LYS A 152 0.50 -1.29 -4.40
CA LYS A 152 -0.31 -1.75 -3.27
C LYS A 152 0.04 -1.03 -1.95
N VAL A 153 1.33 -0.82 -1.68
CA VAL A 153 1.80 -0.09 -0.50
C VAL A 153 1.32 1.36 -0.52
N SER A 154 1.29 2.00 -1.69
CA SER A 154 0.77 3.37 -1.82
C SER A 154 -0.70 3.44 -1.37
N THR A 155 -1.52 2.44 -1.73
CA THR A 155 -2.92 2.35 -1.30
C THR A 155 -3.04 2.16 0.21
N VAL A 156 -2.20 1.29 0.80
CA VAL A 156 -2.19 1.06 2.26
C VAL A 156 -1.85 2.35 3.00
N PHE A 157 -0.82 3.09 2.58
CA PHE A 157 -0.47 4.35 3.23
C PHE A 157 -1.56 5.41 3.10
N TRP A 158 -2.21 5.49 1.94
CA TRP A 158 -3.33 6.39 1.72
C TRP A 158 -4.49 6.09 2.68
N LYS A 159 -4.94 4.83 2.73
CA LYS A 159 -6.04 4.39 3.58
C LYS A 159 -5.72 4.47 5.07
N SER A 160 -4.44 4.40 5.43
CA SER A 160 -3.96 4.60 6.80
C SER A 160 -3.79 6.08 7.18
N GLY A 161 -4.14 7.02 6.30
CA GLY A 161 -4.02 8.47 6.54
C GLY A 161 -2.61 9.04 6.41
N ASN A 162 -1.60 8.24 6.04
CA ASN A 162 -0.20 8.69 5.95
C ASN A 162 0.10 9.20 4.54
N ALA A 163 -0.43 10.38 4.18
CA ALA A 163 -0.27 10.98 2.85
C ALA A 163 1.20 11.20 2.44
N LEU A 164 2.08 11.49 3.41
CA LEU A 164 3.51 11.67 3.20
C LEU A 164 4.18 10.39 2.67
N PHE A 165 3.94 9.24 3.32
CA PHE A 165 4.49 7.95 2.89
C PHE A 165 3.80 7.44 1.61
N HIS A 166 2.53 7.77 1.41
CA HIS A 166 1.85 7.54 0.13
C HIS A 166 2.56 8.25 -1.03
N ALA A 167 2.78 9.56 -0.92
CA ALA A 167 3.49 10.33 -1.93
C ALA A 167 4.92 9.81 -2.15
N CYS A 168 5.66 9.54 -1.07
CA CYS A 168 7.00 8.97 -1.16
C CYS A 168 7.02 7.61 -1.89
N THR A 169 6.01 6.77 -1.68
CA THR A 169 5.90 5.48 -2.38
C THR A 169 5.66 5.69 -3.88
N LEU A 170 4.83 6.67 -4.26
CA LEU A 170 4.59 7.01 -5.66
C LEU A 170 5.84 7.57 -6.35
N HIS A 171 6.65 8.35 -5.64
CA HIS A 171 7.97 8.77 -6.11
C HIS A 171 8.86 7.56 -6.43
N ARG A 172 8.96 6.60 -5.51
CA ARG A 172 9.75 5.37 -5.72
C ARG A 172 9.23 4.56 -6.91
N LEU A 173 7.91 4.44 -7.05
CA LEU A 173 7.28 3.78 -8.19
C LEU A 173 7.61 4.49 -9.52
N TYR A 174 7.55 5.82 -9.55
CA TYR A 174 7.89 6.63 -10.71
C TYR A 174 9.35 6.44 -11.14
N HIS A 175 10.29 6.52 -10.19
CA HIS A 175 11.71 6.27 -10.47
C HIS A 175 11.95 4.86 -11.01
N LEU A 176 11.42 3.85 -10.33
CA LEU A 176 11.55 2.45 -10.75
C LEU A 176 10.99 2.24 -12.17
N SER A 177 9.83 2.82 -12.48
CA SER A 177 9.18 2.65 -13.77
C SER A 177 9.96 3.32 -14.90
N ARG A 178 10.54 4.51 -14.65
CA ARG A 178 11.40 5.21 -15.62
C ARG A 178 12.69 4.46 -15.92
N GLU A 179 13.35 3.93 -14.88
CA GLU A 179 14.63 3.26 -15.04
C GLU A 179 14.49 1.88 -15.70
N MET A 180 13.41 1.16 -15.39
CA MET A 180 13.30 -0.26 -15.72
C MET A 180 12.36 -0.56 -16.89
N ARG A 181 11.41 0.33 -17.24
CA ARG A 181 10.47 0.12 -18.38
C ARG A 181 10.92 0.90 -19.61
N LYS A 182 11.59 0.20 -20.55
CA LYS A 182 12.09 0.79 -21.80
C LYS A 182 11.00 1.28 -22.77
N ASN A 183 9.77 0.78 -22.63
CA ASN A 183 8.64 1.06 -23.55
C ASN A 183 7.53 1.87 -22.87
N LEU A 184 7.86 2.75 -21.91
CA LEU A 184 6.87 3.58 -21.24
C LEU A 184 6.26 4.58 -22.23
N THR A 185 4.94 4.53 -22.43
CA THR A 185 4.27 5.48 -23.33
C THR A 185 4.26 6.87 -22.72
N GLN A 186 4.17 7.90 -23.57
CA GLN A 186 4.10 9.29 -23.10
C GLN A 186 2.84 9.53 -22.25
N ASP A 187 1.72 8.88 -22.58
CA ASP A 187 0.48 8.96 -21.81
C ASP A 187 0.64 8.33 -20.42
N GLU A 188 1.19 7.11 -20.31
CA GLU A 188 1.47 6.48 -19.01
C GLU A 188 2.41 7.35 -18.15
N MET A 189 3.45 7.90 -18.78
CA MET A 189 4.39 8.79 -18.11
C MET A 189 3.70 10.07 -17.60
N GLN A 190 2.78 10.64 -18.38
CA GLN A 190 2.02 11.82 -17.99
C GLN A 190 1.08 11.55 -16.81
N ARG A 191 0.38 10.42 -16.84
CA ARG A 191 -0.51 9.99 -15.75
C ARG A 191 0.26 9.78 -14.46
N MET A 192 1.38 9.03 -14.52
CA MET A 192 2.23 8.80 -13.35
C MET A 192 2.79 10.09 -12.77
N SER A 193 3.27 11.00 -13.63
CA SER A 193 3.82 12.30 -13.20
C SER A 193 2.75 13.17 -12.54
N THR A 194 1.55 13.23 -13.14
CA THR A 194 0.41 13.97 -12.60
C THR A 194 -0.01 13.42 -11.24
N ARG A 195 -0.08 12.10 -11.10
CA ARG A 195 -0.38 11.44 -9.82
C ARG A 195 0.66 11.77 -8.74
N VAL A 196 1.95 11.73 -9.06
CA VAL A 196 3.03 12.06 -8.11
C VAL A 196 2.96 13.53 -7.68
N LEU A 197 2.73 14.45 -8.63
CA LEU A 197 2.57 15.88 -8.33
C LEU A 197 1.39 16.11 -7.37
N LEU A 198 0.20 15.60 -7.72
CA LEU A 198 -1.00 15.80 -6.92
C LEU A 198 -0.87 15.16 -5.53
N ALA A 199 -0.30 13.96 -5.44
CA ALA A 199 -0.05 13.31 -4.15
C ALA A 199 0.92 14.11 -3.27
N THR A 200 2.01 14.65 -3.85
CA THR A 200 3.00 15.43 -3.10
C THR A 200 2.43 16.77 -2.62
N LEU A 201 1.67 17.46 -3.47
CA LEU A 201 1.01 18.71 -3.09
C LEU A 201 -0.17 18.51 -2.12
N SER A 202 -0.75 17.31 -2.07
CA SER A 202 -1.81 16.93 -1.12
C SER A 202 -1.28 16.59 0.27
N ILE A 203 0.04 16.50 0.48
CA ILE A 203 0.60 16.26 1.81
C ILE A 203 0.20 17.44 2.71
N PRO A 204 -0.48 17.21 3.85
CA PRO A 204 -0.86 18.27 4.77
C PRO A 204 0.33 19.15 5.15
N ILE A 205 0.16 20.47 5.05
CA ILE A 205 1.22 21.43 5.42
C ILE A 205 1.38 21.54 6.93
N THR A 206 0.29 21.35 7.68
CA THR A 206 0.33 21.27 9.14
C THR A 206 0.93 19.93 9.58
N PRO A 207 1.83 19.92 10.59
CA PRO A 207 2.29 18.68 11.18
C PRO A 207 1.10 17.88 11.74
N GLU A 208 1.15 16.55 11.61
CA GLU A 208 0.13 15.67 12.22
C GLU A 208 0.05 15.96 13.72
N ARG A 209 -1.20 16.09 14.21
CA ARG A 209 -1.63 16.47 15.56
C ARG A 209 -0.62 16.07 16.65
N THR A 210 0.29 17.00 16.96
CA THR A 210 1.27 16.87 18.04
C THR A 210 0.65 17.16 19.39
N ASP A 211 -0.48 17.86 19.48
CA ASP A 211 -1.00 18.33 20.77
C ASP A 211 -1.42 17.17 21.69
N ILE A 212 -2.15 16.18 21.17
CA ILE A 212 -2.53 14.98 21.94
C ILE A 212 -1.30 14.12 22.26
N ALA A 213 -0.35 14.01 21.33
CA ALA A 213 0.86 13.22 21.53
C ALA A 213 1.80 13.86 22.56
N ARG A 214 1.93 15.19 22.55
CA ARG A 214 2.65 15.99 23.54
C ARG A 214 1.99 15.91 24.91
N LEU A 215 0.65 15.98 24.96
CA LEU A 215 -0.11 15.78 26.19
C LEU A 215 0.09 14.38 26.79
N LEU A 216 0.47 13.40 25.98
CA LEU A 216 0.70 12.00 26.38
C LEU A 216 2.19 11.62 26.44
N ASP A 217 3.13 12.57 26.25
CA ASP A 217 4.58 12.34 26.16
C ASP A 217 5.00 11.28 25.12
N MET A 218 4.28 11.19 23.99
CA MET A 218 4.45 10.18 22.94
C MET A 218 5.35 10.62 21.78
N ASP A 219 6.06 11.75 21.89
CA ASP A 219 6.85 12.34 20.79
C ASP A 219 7.92 11.37 20.26
N GLY A 220 8.60 10.63 21.15
CA GLY A 220 9.59 9.63 20.76
C GLY A 220 9.00 8.46 19.95
N ILE A 221 7.75 8.09 20.22
CA ILE A 221 7.05 7.00 19.52
C ILE A 221 6.68 7.41 18.10
N ILE A 222 6.34 8.68 17.87
CA ILE A 222 6.02 9.20 16.52
C ILE A 222 7.26 9.12 15.63
N VAL A 223 8.42 9.58 16.14
CA VAL A 223 9.67 9.57 15.38
C VAL A 223 10.09 8.15 15.04
N GLU A 224 10.02 7.23 16.01
CA GLU A 224 10.39 5.83 15.79
C GLU A 224 9.43 5.13 14.82
N LYS A 225 8.13 5.43 14.90
CA LYS A 225 7.15 4.97 13.92
C LYS A 225 7.51 5.45 12.52
N GLN A 226 7.80 6.74 12.34
CA GLN A 226 8.19 7.29 11.03
C GLN A 226 9.49 6.65 10.50
N ARG A 227 10.48 6.40 11.37
CA ARG A 227 11.70 5.69 10.99
C ARG A 227 11.41 4.27 10.51
N ARG A 228 10.61 3.51 11.25
CA ARG A 228 10.17 2.15 10.84
C ARG A 228 9.48 2.17 9.47
N LEU A 229 8.58 3.14 9.24
CA LEU A 229 7.91 3.31 7.95
C LEU A 229 8.89 3.65 6.81
N ALA A 230 9.89 4.49 7.08
CA ALA A 230 10.93 4.83 6.12
C ALA A 230 11.77 3.61 5.73
N THR A 231 12.12 2.77 6.71
CA THR A 231 12.86 1.51 6.47
C THR A 231 12.09 0.57 5.54
N LEU A 232 10.76 0.45 5.70
CA LEU A 232 9.93 -0.41 4.82
C LEU A 232 9.98 0.01 3.33
N LEU A 233 10.23 1.29 3.06
CA LEU A 233 10.43 1.84 1.71
C LEU A 233 11.90 1.84 1.25
N GLY A 234 12.82 1.34 2.09
CA GLY A 234 14.26 1.33 1.84
C GLY A 234 14.94 2.70 2.00
N LEU A 235 14.33 3.62 2.76
CA LEU A 235 14.87 4.95 3.02
C LEU A 235 15.72 4.95 4.30
N GLN A 236 16.82 5.71 4.28
CA GLN A 236 17.70 5.88 5.44
C GLN A 236 17.13 6.86 6.47
N SER A 237 16.37 7.85 6.01
CA SER A 237 15.73 8.86 6.84
C SER A 237 14.25 9.00 6.48
N PRO A 238 13.38 9.37 7.45
CA PRO A 238 12.00 9.73 7.16
C PRO A 238 11.93 10.85 6.10
N PRO A 239 11.08 10.70 5.07
CA PRO A 239 10.90 11.75 4.07
C PRO A 239 10.20 12.96 4.71
N THR A 240 10.41 14.14 4.15
CA THR A 240 9.67 15.35 4.51
C THR A 240 8.92 15.87 3.31
N ARG A 241 7.88 16.69 3.53
CA ARG A 241 7.15 17.35 2.44
C ARG A 241 8.11 18.14 1.55
N GLN A 242 9.02 18.90 2.16
CA GLN A 242 9.98 19.72 1.42
C GLN A 242 10.98 18.87 0.62
N SER A 243 11.49 17.77 1.20
CA SER A 243 12.42 16.90 0.46
C SER A 243 11.76 16.30 -0.79
N LEU A 244 10.51 15.83 -0.67
CA LEU A 244 9.78 15.28 -1.81
C LEU A 244 9.51 16.34 -2.89
N ILE A 245 9.19 17.58 -2.50
CA ILE A 245 9.01 18.69 -3.45
C ILE A 245 10.32 18.99 -4.18
N ASN A 246 11.44 19.09 -3.44
CA ASN A 246 12.75 19.33 -4.02
C ASN A 246 13.15 18.22 -4.99
N ASP A 247 12.85 16.95 -4.66
CA ASP A 247 13.11 15.80 -5.52
C ASP A 247 12.31 15.92 -6.84
N MET A 248 11.03 16.32 -6.80
CA MET A 248 10.24 16.50 -8.04
C MET A 248 10.89 17.49 -9.02
N VAL A 249 11.40 18.60 -8.50
CA VAL A 249 12.07 19.63 -9.29
C VAL A 249 13.40 19.10 -9.81
N ARG A 250 14.22 18.48 -8.94
CA ARG A 250 15.52 17.91 -9.30
C ARG A 250 15.42 16.88 -10.43
N PHE A 251 14.35 16.08 -10.45
CA PHE A 251 14.14 15.05 -11.47
C PHE A 251 13.36 15.50 -12.70
N ASN A 252 13.12 16.82 -12.83
CA ASN A 252 12.37 17.44 -13.92
C ASN A 252 11.01 16.75 -14.15
N LEU A 253 10.30 16.40 -13.07
CA LEU A 253 9.00 15.72 -13.17
C LEU A 253 7.94 16.61 -13.85
N LEU A 254 8.00 17.93 -13.61
CA LEU A 254 7.05 18.92 -14.12
C LEU A 254 6.98 19.00 -15.65
N GLN A 255 8.00 18.52 -16.38
CA GLN A 255 7.98 18.53 -17.85
C GLN A 255 6.99 17.49 -18.42
N TYR A 256 6.72 16.43 -17.65
CA TYR A 256 5.85 15.33 -18.04
C TYR A 256 4.47 15.44 -17.39
N VAL A 257 4.18 16.52 -16.67
CA VAL A 257 2.87 16.73 -16.06
C VAL A 257 1.90 17.30 -17.10
N VAL A 258 0.63 16.95 -16.97
CA VAL A 258 -0.46 17.50 -17.79
C VAL A 258 -0.52 19.04 -17.63
N PRO A 259 -0.56 19.82 -18.73
CA PRO A 259 -0.47 21.29 -18.68
C PRO A 259 -1.42 21.97 -17.69
N GLU A 260 -2.64 21.45 -17.55
CA GLU A 260 -3.72 21.97 -16.72
C GLU A 260 -3.38 21.99 -15.23
N VAL A 261 -2.54 21.07 -14.76
CA VAL A 261 -2.11 20.94 -13.35
C VAL A 261 -0.66 21.35 -13.12
N LYS A 262 0.11 21.60 -14.20
CA LYS A 262 1.54 21.91 -14.12
C LYS A 262 1.84 23.16 -13.29
N GLU A 263 1.03 24.20 -13.43
CA GLU A 263 1.18 25.47 -12.72
C GLU A 263 0.83 25.39 -11.22
N LEU A 264 0.24 24.29 -10.75
CA LEU A 264 -0.07 24.11 -9.32
C LEU A 264 1.15 24.23 -8.43
N TYR A 265 2.30 23.71 -8.87
CA TYR A 265 3.56 23.80 -8.14
C TYR A 265 3.96 25.26 -7.93
N ASN A 266 3.93 26.07 -9.00
CA ASN A 266 4.28 27.48 -8.92
C ASN A 266 3.32 28.21 -7.99
N TRP A 267 2.00 28.00 -8.12
CA TRP A 267 1.01 28.73 -7.31
C TRP A 267 1.03 28.40 -5.82
N LEU A 268 1.42 27.18 -5.43
CA LEU A 268 1.41 26.74 -4.04
C LEU A 268 2.76 26.91 -3.31
N GLU A 269 3.87 26.89 -4.04
CA GLU A 269 5.21 26.91 -3.44
C GLU A 269 6.09 28.11 -3.83
N VAL A 270 5.82 28.78 -4.95
CA VAL A 270 6.71 29.83 -5.50
C VAL A 270 6.02 31.20 -5.54
N ASP A 271 4.86 31.28 -6.17
CA ASP A 271 4.17 32.53 -6.47
C ASP A 271 3.35 33.05 -5.29
N PHE A 272 3.40 34.36 -5.10
CA PHE A 272 2.61 35.06 -4.09
C PHE A 272 1.49 35.88 -4.73
N HIS A 273 0.28 35.30 -4.84
CA HIS A 273 -0.89 35.97 -5.43
C HIS A 273 -2.21 35.57 -4.73
N PRO A 274 -2.41 35.96 -3.46
CA PRO A 274 -3.51 35.45 -2.62
C PRO A 274 -4.91 35.71 -3.22
N LEU A 275 -5.13 36.86 -3.85
CA LEU A 275 -6.42 37.23 -4.44
C LEU A 275 -6.79 36.40 -5.69
N LYS A 276 -5.80 35.88 -6.42
CA LYS A 276 -6.00 35.09 -7.65
C LYS A 276 -5.92 33.58 -7.41
N LEU A 277 -5.36 33.16 -6.28
CA LEU A 277 -5.10 31.75 -5.96
C LEU A 277 -6.39 30.91 -5.90
N SER A 278 -7.44 31.44 -5.25
CA SER A 278 -8.72 30.73 -5.10
C SER A 278 -9.38 30.41 -6.44
N GLY A 279 -9.45 31.41 -7.34
CA GLY A 279 -10.03 31.25 -8.67
C GLY A 279 -9.22 30.29 -9.55
N ARG A 280 -7.89 30.36 -9.49
CA ARG A 280 -6.98 29.45 -10.20
C ARG A 280 -7.14 28.00 -9.71
N MET A 281 -7.12 27.80 -8.39
CA MET A 281 -7.26 26.48 -7.79
C MET A 281 -8.63 25.86 -8.11
N THR A 282 -9.71 26.65 -8.05
CA THR A 282 -11.06 26.14 -8.34
C THR A 282 -11.17 25.56 -9.75
N LYS A 283 -10.56 26.21 -10.75
CA LYS A 283 -10.52 25.69 -12.13
C LYS A 283 -9.82 24.34 -12.21
N VAL A 284 -8.67 24.21 -11.55
CA VAL A 284 -7.90 22.95 -11.55
C VAL A 284 -8.62 21.85 -10.78
N LEU A 285 -9.22 22.15 -9.63
CA LEU A 285 -9.98 21.17 -8.86
C LEU A 285 -11.21 20.67 -9.61
N ASN A 286 -11.90 21.55 -10.35
CA ASN A 286 -13.01 21.13 -11.22
C ASN A 286 -12.51 20.21 -12.34
N TRP A 287 -11.41 20.57 -13.00
CA TRP A 287 -10.80 19.68 -13.99
C TRP A 287 -10.42 18.30 -13.42
N VAL A 288 -9.85 18.24 -12.21
CA VAL A 288 -9.55 16.96 -11.53
C VAL A 288 -10.83 16.18 -11.22
N ARG A 289 -11.93 16.85 -10.88
CA ARG A 289 -13.24 16.20 -10.65
C ARG A 289 -13.83 15.65 -11.94
N ASP A 290 -13.74 16.39 -13.04
CA ASP A 290 -14.24 15.99 -14.35
C ASP A 290 -13.50 14.77 -14.91
N GLN A 291 -12.26 14.54 -14.48
CA GLN A 291 -11.44 13.36 -14.82
C GLN A 291 -11.90 12.05 -14.15
N SER A 292 -13.00 12.07 -13.39
CA SER A 292 -13.53 10.94 -12.59
C SER A 292 -13.60 9.59 -13.33
N GLU A 293 -14.04 9.62 -14.59
CA GLU A 293 -14.24 8.42 -15.40
C GLU A 293 -12.91 7.84 -15.91
N LYS A 294 -11.89 8.67 -16.07
CA LYS A 294 -10.57 8.27 -16.58
C LYS A 294 -9.61 7.89 -15.46
N GLU A 295 -9.59 8.67 -14.37
CA GLU A 295 -8.68 8.49 -13.24
C GLU A 295 -9.38 8.76 -11.89
N SER A 296 -10.20 7.79 -11.45
CA SER A 296 -10.91 7.86 -10.16
C SER A 296 -9.99 8.07 -8.95
N ASP A 297 -8.76 7.54 -9.02
CA ASP A 297 -7.75 7.66 -7.97
C ASP A 297 -7.40 9.13 -7.64
N LEU A 298 -7.44 10.04 -8.62
CA LEU A 298 -7.07 11.45 -8.43
C LEU A 298 -8.06 12.22 -7.57
N GLN A 299 -9.32 11.78 -7.52
CA GLN A 299 -10.37 12.47 -6.78
C GLN A 299 -10.09 12.52 -5.28
N HIS A 300 -9.41 11.51 -4.74
CA HIS A 300 -9.10 11.45 -3.32
C HIS A 300 -8.16 12.59 -2.87
N TYR A 301 -7.40 13.19 -3.80
CA TYR A 301 -6.51 14.32 -3.52
C TYR A 301 -7.25 15.66 -3.39
N VAL A 302 -8.45 15.80 -3.97
CA VAL A 302 -9.19 17.07 -4.02
C VAL A 302 -9.42 17.69 -2.64
N PRO A 303 -9.93 16.97 -1.62
CA PRO A 303 -10.15 17.57 -0.29
C PRO A 303 -8.86 18.03 0.39
N HIS A 304 -7.77 17.30 0.18
CA HIS A 304 -6.46 17.61 0.77
C HIS A 304 -5.84 18.85 0.11
N LEU A 305 -5.94 18.96 -1.22
CA LEU A 305 -5.52 20.14 -1.97
C LEU A 305 -6.33 21.37 -1.56
N GLN A 306 -7.64 21.24 -1.35
CA GLN A 306 -8.48 22.31 -0.84
C GLN A 306 -8.01 22.79 0.53
N GLY A 307 -7.81 21.87 1.49
CA GLY A 307 -7.30 22.20 2.82
C GLY A 307 -5.95 22.90 2.78
N ASN A 308 -5.01 22.40 1.98
CA ASN A 308 -3.69 23.00 1.79
C ASN A 308 -3.77 24.40 1.15
N THR A 309 -4.65 24.59 0.17
CA THR A 309 -4.83 25.89 -0.49
C THR A 309 -5.37 26.93 0.49
N ILE A 310 -6.36 26.56 1.31
CA ILE A 310 -6.92 27.44 2.33
C ILE A 310 -5.84 27.83 3.34
N LEU A 311 -5.05 26.85 3.83
CA LEU A 311 -3.98 27.14 4.77
C LEU A 311 -2.90 28.04 4.17
N ARG A 312 -2.50 27.81 2.91
CA ARG A 312 -1.56 28.69 2.20
C ARG A 312 -2.11 30.09 2.05
N LEU A 313 -3.38 30.23 1.67
CA LEU A 313 -4.04 31.53 1.56
C LEU A 313 -4.05 32.26 2.91
N LEU A 314 -4.34 31.56 4.01
CA LEU A 314 -4.28 32.12 5.36
C LEU A 314 -2.86 32.55 5.76
N GLN A 315 -1.84 31.75 5.42
CA GLN A 315 -0.43 32.10 5.66
C GLN A 315 0.03 33.29 4.83
N GLN A 316 -0.54 33.52 3.65
CA GLN A 316 -0.18 34.61 2.75
C GLN A 316 -0.90 35.93 3.05
N VAL A 317 -2.10 35.86 3.65
CA VAL A 317 -2.90 37.04 4.00
C VAL A 317 -2.59 37.55 5.41
N ARG A 318 -2.00 36.69 6.26
CA ARG A 318 -1.51 37.06 7.60
C ARG A 318 -0.15 37.75 7.54
#